data_AF-A0A2V7LJY1-F1
#
_entry.id   AF-A0A2V7LJY1-F1
#
_cell.length_a   1.000
_cell.length_b   1.000
_cell.length_c   1.000
_cell.angle_alpha   90.00
_cell.angle_beta   90.00
_cell.angle_gamma   90.00
#
_symmetry.space_group_name_H-M   'P 1'
#
loop_
_entity.id
_entity.type
_entity.pdbx_description
1 polymer ?
#
loop_
_entity_poly.entity_id
_entity_poly.type
_entity_poly.pdbx_seq_one_letter_code
_entity_poly.pdbx_strand_id
1 'polypeptide(L)'
;MSYLSCETIEMGEDAKIREQVYVGGPQLPESRFALGSRTIILQLTSINPTKPVVIGDDTGIGGHCLIFTHGVWLSALDGYPVTYQAVTLGKSVWLPWRVFVMPGSTIGDGTVIGANSLVSGSIPANSLAVGSPAKVIRSAPDFPTRLSEREQAALVETIMSEFDRYVRHNGVTLDEQPPFRAYRFGRKSWRLLWLRGSAPVSPDRGDTVLAEIALPFEMLAGFRKRGVYWLDLGGRTRSRDGSPLTEELALYLGRYGVRLARDA
;
A
#
# COMPACT_ATOMS: atom_id res chain seq x y z
N MET A 1 13.77 6.11 16.16
CA MET A 1 14.68 5.50 15.17
C MET A 1 14.27 4.05 14.97
N SER A 2 14.45 3.49 13.77
CA SER A 2 14.20 2.07 13.47
C SER A 2 15.53 1.35 13.26
N TYR A 3 15.57 0.05 13.52
CA TYR A 3 16.76 -0.79 13.40
C TYR A 3 16.55 -1.82 12.30
N LEU A 4 17.45 -1.87 11.33
CA LEU A 4 17.42 -2.83 10.23
C LEU A 4 18.79 -3.51 10.10
N SER A 5 18.82 -4.82 10.27
CA SER A 5 20.02 -5.66 10.09
C SER A 5 19.60 -7.01 9.52
N CYS A 6 20.00 -7.26 8.28
CA CYS A 6 19.80 -8.54 7.61
C CYS A 6 20.88 -8.69 6.53
N GLU A 7 21.32 -9.91 6.24
CA GLU A 7 22.31 -10.21 5.18
C GLU A 7 21.92 -9.57 3.85
N THR A 8 20.64 -9.66 3.45
CA THR A 8 20.09 -8.94 2.30
C THR A 8 18.85 -8.16 2.69
N ILE A 9 18.81 -6.87 2.31
CA ILE A 9 17.65 -5.99 2.45
C ILE A 9 17.29 -5.43 1.07
N GLU A 10 16.04 -5.64 0.66
CA GLU A 10 15.49 -5.11 -0.59
C GLU A 10 14.24 -4.28 -0.28
N MET A 11 14.14 -3.10 -0.91
CA MET A 11 12.99 -2.21 -0.75
C MET A 11 12.49 -1.72 -2.11
N GLY A 12 11.20 -1.92 -2.36
CA GLY A 12 10.51 -1.43 -3.54
C GLY A 12 10.25 0.07 -3.50
N GLU A 13 9.80 0.61 -4.64
CA GLU A 13 9.48 2.01 -4.79
C GLU A 13 8.35 2.44 -3.85
N ASP A 14 8.46 3.62 -3.23
CA ASP A 14 7.48 4.16 -2.27
C ASP A 14 7.21 3.27 -1.03
N ALA A 15 8.06 2.26 -0.76
CA ALA A 15 8.02 1.47 0.47
C ALA A 15 8.40 2.32 1.69
N LYS A 16 7.68 2.15 2.80
CA LYS A 16 7.85 2.97 4.01
C LYS A 16 8.01 2.11 5.26
N ILE A 17 9.00 2.43 6.07
CA ILE A 17 9.18 1.86 7.42
C ILE A 17 9.11 3.00 8.42
N ARG A 18 8.12 2.95 9.32
CA ARG A 18 7.92 3.96 10.36
C ARG A 18 8.89 3.74 11.51
N GLU A 19 8.86 4.66 12.46
CA GLU A 19 9.72 4.69 13.63
C GLU A 19 9.55 3.46 14.54
N GLN A 20 10.63 3.09 15.24
CA GLN A 20 10.63 2.00 16.22
C GLN A 20 10.29 0.62 15.65
N VAL A 21 10.52 0.41 14.35
CA VAL A 21 10.49 -0.91 13.75
C VAL A 21 11.83 -1.59 13.97
N TYR A 22 11.80 -2.87 14.34
CA TYR A 22 12.98 -3.72 14.49
C TYR A 22 12.96 -4.82 13.44
N VAL A 23 13.99 -4.86 12.59
CA VAL A 23 14.25 -5.94 11.65
C VAL A 23 15.61 -6.53 12.00
N GLY A 24 15.64 -7.73 12.54
CA GLY A 24 16.88 -8.33 13.02
C GLY A 24 16.74 -9.71 13.64
N GLY A 25 17.87 -10.38 13.82
CA GLY A 25 17.95 -11.75 14.30
C GLY A 25 19.32 -12.39 14.06
N PRO A 26 19.49 -13.66 14.43
CA PRO A 26 20.58 -14.48 13.92
C PRO A 26 20.66 -14.38 12.39
N GLN A 27 21.87 -14.24 11.85
CA GLN A 27 22.09 -14.15 10.41
C GLN A 27 22.56 -15.49 9.88
N LEU A 28 21.97 -15.90 8.76
CA LEU A 28 22.37 -17.04 7.93
C LEU A 28 22.66 -16.51 6.51
N PRO A 29 23.42 -17.24 5.67
CA PRO A 29 23.70 -16.81 4.30
C PRO A 29 22.44 -16.52 3.46
N GLU A 30 21.32 -17.19 3.77
CA GLU A 30 20.03 -17.01 3.12
C GLU A 30 19.09 -16.00 3.83
N SER A 31 19.54 -15.34 4.90
CA SER A 31 18.74 -14.32 5.59
C SER A 31 18.39 -13.19 4.61
N ARG A 32 17.10 -12.94 4.44
CA ARG A 32 16.61 -11.95 3.47
C ARG A 32 15.38 -11.25 4.00
N PHE A 33 15.38 -9.93 3.93
CA PHE A 33 14.21 -9.11 4.18
C PHE A 33 13.86 -8.34 2.90
N ALA A 34 12.79 -8.76 2.22
CA ALA A 34 12.34 -8.16 0.98
C ALA A 34 10.98 -7.48 1.18
N LEU A 35 10.94 -6.18 0.94
CA LEU A 35 9.76 -5.35 1.08
C LEU A 35 9.36 -4.80 -0.28
N GLY A 36 8.19 -5.18 -0.78
CA GLY A 36 7.64 -4.75 -2.06
C GLY A 36 7.34 -3.25 -2.14
N SER A 37 6.92 -2.80 -3.32
CA SER A 37 6.61 -1.40 -3.60
C SER A 37 5.31 -0.96 -2.93
N ARG A 38 5.22 0.33 -2.55
CA ARG A 38 4.02 0.96 -1.96
C ARG A 38 3.52 0.27 -0.69
N THR A 39 4.44 -0.39 0.00
CA THR A 39 4.22 -1.03 1.29
C THR A 39 4.40 -0.05 2.44
N ILE A 40 3.82 -0.38 3.59
CA ILE A 40 4.08 0.37 4.82
C ILE A 40 4.18 -0.55 6.03
N ILE A 41 5.20 -0.33 6.86
CA ILE A 41 5.35 -0.97 8.17
C ILE A 41 5.21 0.10 9.25
N LEU A 42 4.19 -0.03 10.09
CA LEU A 42 3.90 0.88 11.20
C LEU A 42 4.71 0.52 12.45
N GLN A 43 4.62 1.41 13.44
CA GLN A 43 5.52 1.50 14.57
C GLN A 43 5.55 0.24 15.44
N LEU A 44 6.68 0.00 16.11
CA LEU A 44 6.83 -1.04 17.14
C LEU A 44 6.65 -2.48 16.62
N THR A 45 6.68 -2.67 15.30
CA THR A 45 6.68 -3.98 14.67
C THR A 45 8.08 -4.60 14.74
N SER A 46 8.14 -5.89 15.07
CA SER A 46 9.36 -6.68 15.09
C SER A 46 9.32 -7.78 14.05
N ILE A 47 10.35 -7.84 13.20
CA ILE A 47 10.50 -8.81 12.13
C ILE A 47 11.83 -9.52 12.31
N ASN A 48 11.79 -10.84 12.33
CA ASN A 48 12.97 -11.68 12.40
C ASN A 48 13.21 -12.38 11.05
N PRO A 49 14.16 -11.91 10.23
CA PRO A 49 14.46 -12.48 8.92
C PRO A 49 15.63 -13.49 8.96
N THR A 50 15.72 -14.32 10.00
CA THR A 50 16.75 -15.38 10.07
C THR A 50 16.63 -16.33 8.87
N LYS A 51 15.41 -16.70 8.49
CA LYS A 51 15.07 -17.18 7.14
C LYS A 51 14.36 -16.05 6.37
N PRO A 52 14.19 -16.17 5.04
CA PRO A 52 13.56 -15.12 4.24
C PRO A 52 12.20 -14.66 4.78
N VAL A 53 12.02 -13.34 4.85
CA VAL A 53 10.71 -12.68 5.01
C VAL A 53 10.47 -11.87 3.73
N VAL A 54 9.43 -12.24 2.99
CA VAL A 54 9.05 -11.57 1.74
C VAL A 54 7.67 -10.95 1.92
N ILE A 55 7.57 -9.66 1.61
CA ILE A 55 6.33 -8.88 1.70
C ILE A 55 6.04 -8.31 0.31
N GLY A 56 4.92 -8.69 -0.29
CA GLY A 56 4.52 -8.26 -1.62
C GLY A 56 4.11 -6.78 -1.71
N ASP A 57 3.97 -6.30 -2.94
CA ASP A 57 3.56 -4.92 -3.22
C ASP A 57 2.21 -4.56 -2.59
N ASP A 58 2.01 -3.28 -2.30
CA ASP A 58 0.74 -2.73 -1.77
C ASP A 58 0.32 -3.33 -0.41
N THR A 59 1.21 -4.03 0.28
CA THR A 59 0.97 -4.66 1.58
C THR A 59 1.22 -3.70 2.74
N GLY A 60 0.30 -3.68 3.69
CA GLY A 60 0.41 -2.90 4.93
C GLY A 60 0.60 -3.80 6.16
N ILE A 61 1.51 -3.39 7.03
CA ILE A 61 1.76 -4.01 8.33
C ILE A 61 1.55 -2.94 9.40
N GLY A 62 0.57 -3.18 10.26
CA GLY A 62 0.15 -2.35 11.37
C GLY A 62 1.15 -2.37 12.51
N GLY A 63 0.91 -1.57 13.54
CA GLY A 63 1.84 -1.45 14.65
C GLY A 63 1.84 -2.70 15.54
N HIS A 64 2.95 -2.93 16.24
CA HIS A 64 3.14 -4.08 17.14
C HIS A 64 2.95 -5.45 16.49
N CYS A 65 3.12 -5.58 15.18
CA CYS A 65 3.12 -6.91 14.57
C CYS A 65 4.42 -7.64 14.92
N LEU A 66 4.33 -8.96 15.00
CA LEU A 66 5.43 -9.85 15.36
C LEU A 66 5.56 -10.91 14.26
N ILE A 67 6.64 -10.88 13.49
CA ILE A 67 6.85 -11.79 12.35
C ILE A 67 8.14 -12.56 12.59
N PHE A 68 8.03 -13.89 12.78
CA PHE A 68 9.16 -14.73 13.12
C PHE A 68 9.36 -15.85 12.11
N THR A 69 10.63 -16.15 11.82
CA THR A 69 11.02 -17.22 10.90
C THR A 69 11.72 -18.39 11.59
N HIS A 70 11.87 -18.33 12.91
CA HIS A 70 12.37 -19.46 13.68
C HIS A 70 11.69 -19.56 15.05
N GLY A 71 11.76 -20.75 15.63
CA GLY A 71 11.30 -21.04 16.99
C GLY A 71 12.21 -22.10 17.60
N VAL A 72 13.12 -21.68 18.48
CA VAL A 72 14.08 -22.55 19.17
C VAL A 72 14.38 -22.01 20.56
N TRP A 73 14.50 -22.90 21.54
CA TRP A 73 15.05 -22.58 22.86
C TRP A 73 15.46 -23.86 23.60
N LEU A 74 14.53 -24.82 23.67
CA LEU A 74 14.76 -26.11 24.29
C LEU A 74 15.64 -27.00 23.40
N SER A 75 16.36 -27.92 24.04
CA SER A 75 17.34 -28.79 23.38
C SER A 75 16.66 -29.71 22.37
N ALA A 76 17.07 -29.61 21.10
CA ALA A 76 16.64 -30.53 20.06
C ALA A 76 17.13 -31.97 20.33
N LEU A 77 18.24 -32.13 21.08
CA LEU A 77 18.76 -33.43 21.48
C LEU A 77 17.82 -34.15 22.45
N ASP A 78 16.97 -33.40 23.17
CA ASP A 78 15.93 -33.94 24.05
C ASP A 78 14.60 -34.20 23.30
N GLY A 79 14.59 -34.02 21.98
CA GLY A 79 13.42 -34.25 21.13
C GLY A 79 12.47 -33.05 20.97
N TYR A 80 12.84 -31.87 21.47
CA TYR A 80 12.04 -30.66 21.25
C TYR A 80 12.13 -30.18 19.78
N PRO A 81 11.05 -29.60 19.23
CA PRO A 81 11.02 -29.15 17.85
C PRO A 81 11.91 -27.92 17.64
N VAL A 82 12.56 -27.89 16.48
CA VAL A 82 13.31 -26.74 15.96
C VAL A 82 12.69 -26.33 14.64
N THR A 83 12.31 -25.07 14.52
CA THR A 83 11.74 -24.55 13.28
C THR A 83 12.58 -23.41 12.75
N TYR A 84 12.93 -23.49 11.46
CA TYR A 84 13.49 -22.39 10.67
C TYR A 84 12.82 -22.39 9.30
N GLN A 85 11.85 -21.52 9.09
CA GLN A 85 11.06 -21.49 7.85
C GLN A 85 10.75 -20.06 7.44
N ALA A 86 10.81 -19.81 6.13
CA ALA A 86 10.50 -18.52 5.54
C ALA A 86 9.05 -18.10 5.81
N VAL A 87 8.81 -16.80 5.81
CA VAL A 87 7.46 -16.21 5.88
C VAL A 87 7.20 -15.40 4.62
N THR A 88 6.03 -15.61 4.00
CA THR A 88 5.63 -14.91 2.79
C THR A 88 4.29 -14.22 2.99
N LEU A 89 4.26 -12.91 2.77
CA LEU A 89 3.04 -12.12 2.62
C LEU A 89 2.92 -11.76 1.15
N GLY A 90 1.79 -12.08 0.54
CA GLY A 90 1.45 -11.73 -0.83
C GLY A 90 1.29 -10.22 -1.05
N LYS A 91 0.70 -9.87 -2.18
CA LYS A 91 0.37 -8.49 -2.56
C LYS A 91 -0.93 -8.03 -1.91
N SER A 92 -1.04 -6.75 -1.62
CA SER A 92 -2.26 -6.16 -1.05
C SER A 92 -2.75 -6.86 0.23
N VAL A 93 -1.82 -7.39 1.04
CA VAL A 93 -2.13 -7.98 2.35
C VAL A 93 -2.27 -6.86 3.38
N TRP A 94 -3.17 -7.04 4.34
CA TRP A 94 -3.28 -6.16 5.50
C TRP A 94 -3.13 -6.94 6.80
N LEU A 95 -2.07 -6.63 7.54
CA LEU A 95 -1.93 -7.01 8.94
C LEU A 95 -2.25 -5.78 9.80
N PRO A 96 -3.43 -5.64 10.40
CA PRO A 96 -3.70 -4.63 11.41
C PRO A 96 -2.90 -4.91 12.69
N TRP A 97 -3.13 -4.08 13.71
CA TRP A 97 -2.30 -4.04 14.91
C TRP A 97 -2.23 -5.38 15.63
N ARG A 98 -1.03 -5.71 16.14
CA ARG A 98 -0.76 -6.84 17.03
C ARG A 98 -0.97 -8.23 16.41
N VAL A 99 -0.81 -8.37 15.10
CA VAL A 99 -0.79 -9.70 14.46
C VAL A 99 0.54 -10.40 14.74
N PHE A 100 0.47 -11.66 15.14
CA PHE A 100 1.62 -12.55 15.26
C PHE A 100 1.66 -13.52 14.08
N VAL A 101 2.79 -13.63 13.38
CA VAL A 101 2.99 -14.55 12.25
C VAL A 101 4.08 -15.56 12.63
N MET A 102 3.69 -16.84 12.65
CA MET A 102 4.58 -17.96 12.99
C MET A 102 5.54 -18.30 11.83
N PRO A 103 6.67 -18.96 12.15
CA PRO A 103 7.56 -19.51 11.12
C PRO A 103 6.83 -20.41 10.13
N GLY A 104 7.16 -20.29 8.84
CA GLY A 104 6.56 -21.10 7.78
C GLY A 104 5.21 -20.63 7.28
N SER A 105 4.67 -19.54 7.83
CA SER A 105 3.38 -19.01 7.39
C SER A 105 3.44 -18.32 6.02
N THR A 106 2.39 -18.56 5.23
CA THR A 106 2.14 -17.90 3.94
C THR A 106 0.77 -17.24 3.95
N ILE A 107 0.68 -15.98 3.57
CA ILE A 107 -0.58 -15.22 3.49
C ILE A 107 -0.78 -14.80 2.05
N GLY A 108 -1.84 -15.30 1.40
CA GLY A 108 -2.11 -15.04 -0.01
C GLY A 108 -2.52 -13.59 -0.31
N ASP A 109 -2.51 -13.24 -1.59
CA ASP A 109 -2.81 -11.89 -2.08
C ASP A 109 -4.20 -11.40 -1.66
N GLY A 110 -4.35 -10.10 -1.37
CA GLY A 110 -5.64 -9.47 -1.05
C GLY A 110 -6.24 -9.93 0.29
N THR A 111 -5.47 -10.62 1.14
CA THR A 111 -5.94 -11.16 2.41
C THR A 111 -5.78 -10.16 3.56
N VAL A 112 -6.78 -10.13 4.44
CA VAL A 112 -6.79 -9.36 5.67
C VAL A 112 -6.75 -10.32 6.85
N ILE A 113 -5.81 -10.09 7.76
CA ILE A 113 -5.76 -10.78 9.06
C ILE A 113 -6.44 -9.87 10.10
N GLY A 114 -7.24 -10.39 11.01
CA GLY A 114 -7.85 -9.59 12.07
C GLY A 114 -6.81 -9.10 13.08
N ALA A 115 -7.06 -7.94 13.70
CA ALA A 115 -6.19 -7.45 14.77
C ALA A 115 -6.03 -8.49 15.89
N ASN A 116 -4.85 -8.53 16.51
CA ASN A 116 -4.55 -9.47 17.61
C ASN A 116 -4.71 -10.96 17.26
N SER A 117 -4.56 -11.33 15.98
CA SER A 117 -4.62 -12.73 15.52
C SER A 117 -3.25 -13.39 15.49
N LEU A 118 -3.23 -14.73 15.58
CA LEU A 118 -2.04 -15.57 15.45
C LEU A 118 -2.12 -16.39 14.17
N VAL A 119 -1.31 -16.06 13.16
CA VAL A 119 -1.22 -16.83 11.93
C VAL A 119 -0.25 -17.99 12.14
N SER A 120 -0.74 -19.20 11.92
CA SER A 120 0.05 -20.44 11.96
C SER A 120 -0.31 -21.30 10.75
N GLY A 121 0.65 -21.47 9.84
CA GLY A 121 0.43 -22.08 8.53
C GLY A 121 -0.05 -21.09 7.47
N SER A 122 -0.79 -21.60 6.47
CA SER A 122 -1.14 -20.85 5.26
C SER A 122 -2.57 -20.30 5.31
N ILE A 123 -2.74 -19.03 4.92
CA ILE A 123 -4.03 -18.39 4.69
C ILE A 123 -4.19 -18.15 3.19
N PRO A 124 -5.26 -18.64 2.55
CA PRO A 124 -5.50 -18.43 1.12
C PRO A 124 -5.60 -16.94 0.74
N ALA A 125 -5.46 -16.65 -0.55
CA ALA A 125 -5.72 -15.32 -1.09
C ALA A 125 -7.18 -14.89 -0.89
N ASN A 126 -7.44 -13.58 -0.95
CA ASN A 126 -8.76 -12.96 -0.88
C ASN A 126 -9.58 -13.48 0.32
N SER A 127 -8.92 -13.58 1.48
CA SER A 127 -9.52 -14.09 2.71
C SER A 127 -9.57 -13.02 3.79
N LEU A 128 -10.56 -13.13 4.67
CA LEU A 128 -10.55 -12.48 5.98
C LEU A 128 -10.37 -13.57 7.04
N ALA A 129 -9.26 -13.55 7.76
CA ALA A 129 -8.96 -14.54 8.79
C ALA A 129 -8.74 -13.88 10.16
N VAL A 130 -9.32 -14.44 11.24
CA VAL A 130 -9.26 -13.85 12.59
C VAL A 130 -9.02 -14.92 13.65
N GLY A 131 -8.48 -14.52 14.81
CA GLY A 131 -8.36 -15.35 16.00
C GLY A 131 -6.97 -15.93 16.25
N SER A 132 -6.85 -16.78 17.27
CA SER A 132 -5.60 -17.44 17.66
C SER A 132 -5.85 -18.92 17.96
N PRO A 133 -5.52 -19.85 17.04
CA PRO A 133 -4.98 -19.59 15.69
C PRO A 133 -6.01 -18.91 14.77
N ALA A 134 -5.53 -18.13 13.81
CA ALA A 134 -6.35 -17.43 12.84
C ALA A 134 -7.11 -18.43 11.95
N LYS A 135 -8.41 -18.21 11.79
CA LYS A 135 -9.30 -19.01 10.93
C LYS A 135 -9.99 -18.10 9.93
N VAL A 136 -10.11 -18.58 8.69
CA VAL A 136 -10.83 -17.87 7.62
C VAL A 136 -12.31 -17.79 7.98
N ILE A 137 -12.86 -16.58 7.97
CA ILE A 137 -14.29 -16.30 8.22
C ILE A 137 -15.01 -15.72 7.00
N ARG A 138 -14.26 -15.23 6.00
CA ARG A 138 -14.76 -14.87 4.67
C ARG A 138 -13.69 -15.20 3.63
N SER A 139 -14.11 -15.54 2.43
CA SER A 139 -13.24 -15.82 1.29
C SER A 139 -13.86 -15.30 -0.01
N ALA A 140 -13.11 -15.37 -1.10
CA ALA A 140 -13.68 -15.21 -2.43
C ALA A 140 -14.88 -16.16 -2.67
N PRO A 141 -15.90 -15.72 -3.44
CA PRO A 141 -16.00 -14.43 -4.14
C PRO A 141 -16.49 -13.26 -3.27
N ASP A 142 -16.91 -13.52 -2.03
CA ASP A 142 -17.59 -12.52 -1.18
C ASP A 142 -16.63 -11.51 -0.53
N PHE A 143 -15.33 -11.82 -0.53
CA PHE A 143 -14.28 -10.97 0.00
C PHE A 143 -13.09 -10.85 -0.98
N PRO A 144 -12.56 -9.64 -1.23
CA PRO A 144 -13.19 -8.35 -0.92
C PRO A 144 -14.47 -8.16 -1.75
N THR A 145 -15.44 -7.41 -1.22
CA THR A 145 -16.66 -7.07 -1.96
C THR A 145 -16.29 -6.26 -3.20
N ARG A 146 -16.79 -6.69 -4.37
CA ARG A 146 -16.61 -5.96 -5.62
C ARG A 146 -17.60 -4.80 -5.71
N LEU A 147 -17.08 -3.60 -5.86
CA LEU A 147 -17.87 -2.39 -6.10
C LEU A 147 -18.21 -2.27 -7.59
N SER A 148 -19.45 -1.86 -7.89
CA SER A 148 -19.86 -1.42 -9.23
C SER A 148 -19.17 -0.10 -9.62
N GLU A 149 -19.13 0.20 -10.93
CA GLU A 149 -18.57 1.46 -11.43
C GLU A 149 -19.23 2.69 -10.79
N ARG A 150 -20.56 2.63 -10.56
CA ARG A 150 -21.30 3.70 -9.89
C ARG A 150 -20.88 3.87 -8.43
N GLU A 151 -20.66 2.79 -7.70
CA GLU A 151 -20.18 2.84 -6.31
C GLU A 151 -18.74 3.35 -6.23
N GLN A 152 -17.89 2.96 -7.17
CA GLN A 152 -16.52 3.48 -7.28
C GLN A 152 -16.52 4.98 -7.55
N ALA A 153 -17.28 5.45 -8.54
CA ALA A 153 -17.39 6.88 -8.85
C ALA A 153 -17.91 7.70 -7.65
N ALA A 154 -18.93 7.20 -6.95
CA ALA A 154 -19.45 7.84 -5.74
C ALA A 154 -18.40 7.90 -4.60
N LEU A 155 -17.56 6.87 -4.47
CA LEU A 155 -16.46 6.87 -3.51
C LEU A 155 -15.37 7.87 -3.90
N VAL A 156 -14.97 7.94 -5.18
CA VAL A 156 -14.00 8.96 -5.65
C VAL A 156 -14.55 10.36 -5.38
N GLU A 157 -15.83 10.58 -5.61
CA GLU A 157 -16.48 11.87 -5.35
C GLU A 157 -16.46 12.26 -3.87
N THR A 158 -16.68 11.28 -2.99
CA THR A 158 -16.52 11.45 -1.54
C THR A 158 -15.08 11.81 -1.17
N ILE A 159 -14.10 11.06 -1.69
CA ILE A 159 -12.68 11.29 -1.43
C ILE A 159 -12.26 12.69 -1.88
N MET A 160 -12.69 13.13 -3.06
CA MET A 160 -12.37 14.44 -3.60
C MET A 160 -13.00 15.57 -2.79
N SER A 161 -14.24 15.41 -2.33
CA SER A 161 -14.89 16.35 -1.43
C SER A 161 -14.14 16.48 -0.10
N GLU A 162 -13.68 15.37 0.47
CA GLU A 162 -12.88 15.36 1.71
C GLU A 162 -11.48 15.94 1.49
N PHE A 163 -10.85 15.67 0.35
CA PHE A 163 -9.58 16.28 -0.05
C PHE A 163 -9.70 17.81 -0.15
N ASP A 164 -10.74 18.30 -0.81
CA ASP A 164 -10.98 19.75 -0.95
C ASP A 164 -11.17 20.41 0.43
N ARG A 165 -11.89 19.75 1.34
CA ARG A 165 -12.03 20.22 2.73
C ARG A 165 -10.68 20.25 3.45
N TYR A 166 -9.88 19.19 3.29
CA TYR A 166 -8.55 19.09 3.88
C TYR A 166 -7.61 20.20 3.38
N VAL A 167 -7.53 20.45 2.08
CA VAL A 167 -6.62 21.49 1.56
C VAL A 167 -7.12 22.90 1.93
N ARG A 168 -8.44 23.13 1.97
CA ARG A 168 -9.01 24.40 2.48
C ARG A 168 -8.63 24.66 3.93
N HIS A 169 -8.69 23.63 4.78
CA HIS A 169 -8.25 23.73 6.17
C HIS A 169 -6.76 24.13 6.28
N ASN A 170 -5.93 23.73 5.31
CA ASN A 170 -4.51 24.09 5.24
C ASN A 170 -4.24 25.40 4.45
N GLY A 171 -5.26 26.23 4.23
CA GLY A 171 -5.11 27.57 3.65
C GLY A 171 -5.14 27.62 2.11
N VAL A 172 -5.51 26.53 1.44
CA VAL A 172 -5.69 26.51 -0.02
C VAL A 172 -7.07 27.06 -0.38
N THR A 173 -7.16 28.00 -1.31
CA THR A 173 -8.45 28.41 -1.89
C THR A 173 -8.75 27.59 -3.14
N LEU A 174 -10.03 27.31 -3.37
CA LEU A 174 -10.50 26.44 -4.45
C LEU A 174 -11.54 27.15 -5.30
N ASP A 175 -11.37 27.02 -6.61
CA ASP A 175 -12.27 27.55 -7.65
C ASP A 175 -12.63 26.37 -8.59
N GLU A 176 -13.90 25.97 -8.57
CA GLU A 176 -14.39 24.81 -9.31
C GLU A 176 -15.10 25.25 -10.59
N GLN A 177 -14.56 24.82 -11.72
CA GLN A 177 -15.08 25.09 -13.06
C GLN A 177 -15.05 23.78 -13.84
N PRO A 178 -16.05 22.90 -13.67
CA PRO A 178 -16.02 21.55 -14.23
C PRO A 178 -15.69 21.56 -15.73
N PRO A 179 -14.78 20.69 -16.20
CA PRO A 179 -14.18 19.55 -15.49
C PRO A 179 -12.92 19.90 -14.67
N PHE A 180 -12.57 21.18 -14.54
CA PHE A 180 -11.39 21.63 -13.83
C PHE A 180 -11.67 22.08 -12.39
N ARG A 181 -10.63 21.97 -11.56
CA ARG A 181 -10.53 22.62 -10.26
C ARG A 181 -9.20 23.35 -10.16
N ALA A 182 -9.23 24.60 -9.72
CA ALA A 182 -8.03 25.38 -9.46
C ALA A 182 -7.79 25.48 -7.95
N TYR A 183 -6.57 25.15 -7.53
CA TYR A 183 -6.10 25.20 -6.15
C TYR A 183 -5.05 26.30 -6.03
N ARG A 184 -5.23 27.25 -5.10
CA ARG A 184 -4.31 28.40 -4.92
C ARG A 184 -3.80 28.49 -3.48
N PHE A 185 -2.49 28.65 -3.31
CA PHE A 185 -1.83 28.87 -2.03
C PHE A 185 -0.79 29.98 -2.15
N GLY A 186 -1.08 31.14 -1.55
CA GLY A 186 -0.28 32.35 -1.74
C GLY A 186 -0.22 32.74 -3.22
N ARG A 187 1.00 32.79 -3.80
CA ARG A 187 1.23 33.09 -5.23
C ARG A 187 1.24 31.84 -6.13
N LYS A 188 1.15 30.65 -5.56
CA LYS A 188 1.18 29.39 -6.32
C LYS A 188 -0.24 28.96 -6.68
N SER A 189 -0.40 28.44 -7.89
CA SER A 189 -1.65 27.85 -8.34
C SER A 189 -1.41 26.55 -9.10
N TRP A 190 -2.32 25.59 -8.93
CA TRP A 190 -2.31 24.31 -9.62
C TRP A 190 -3.72 24.02 -10.13
N ARG A 191 -3.81 23.28 -11.24
CA ARG A 191 -5.09 22.92 -11.83
C ARG A 191 -5.20 21.40 -11.93
N LEU A 192 -6.36 20.90 -11.52
CA LEU A 192 -6.77 19.51 -11.63
C LEU A 192 -7.79 19.41 -12.75
N LEU A 193 -7.56 18.54 -13.72
CA LEU A 193 -8.56 18.06 -14.67
C LEU A 193 -9.10 16.73 -14.15
N TRP A 194 -10.37 16.67 -13.77
CA TRP A 194 -10.98 15.44 -13.25
C TRP A 194 -11.84 14.77 -14.32
N LEU A 195 -11.42 13.58 -14.75
CA LEU A 195 -12.01 12.82 -15.84
C LEU A 195 -12.88 11.68 -15.29
N ARG A 196 -14.20 11.83 -15.46
CA ARG A 196 -15.22 10.83 -15.11
C ARG A 196 -15.76 10.08 -16.34
N GLY A 197 -14.86 9.71 -17.27
CA GLY A 197 -15.21 9.14 -18.57
C GLY A 197 -14.37 9.69 -19.71
N SER A 198 -14.90 9.69 -20.94
CA SER A 198 -14.24 10.31 -22.10
C SER A 198 -14.27 11.84 -21.99
N ALA A 199 -13.09 12.46 -22.03
CA ALA A 199 -12.94 13.90 -21.91
C ALA A 199 -12.74 14.54 -23.29
N PRO A 200 -13.52 15.57 -23.66
CA PRO A 200 -13.29 16.35 -24.88
C PRO A 200 -12.23 17.45 -24.71
N VAL A 201 -11.61 17.58 -23.53
CA VAL A 201 -10.73 18.72 -23.17
C VAL A 201 -9.30 18.27 -22.91
N SER A 202 -8.34 18.99 -23.49
CA SER A 202 -6.91 18.72 -23.33
C SER A 202 -6.34 19.46 -22.11
N PRO A 203 -5.66 18.77 -21.17
CA PRO A 203 -4.93 19.42 -20.08
C PRO A 203 -3.73 20.21 -20.60
N ASP A 204 -3.20 21.19 -19.87
CA ASP A 204 -2.00 21.95 -20.22
C ASP A 204 -0.77 21.52 -19.40
N ARG A 205 0.42 21.95 -19.82
CA ARG A 205 1.67 21.66 -19.10
C ARG A 205 1.56 22.08 -17.63
N GLY A 206 1.89 21.17 -16.72
CA GLY A 206 1.85 21.37 -15.28
C GLY A 206 0.51 21.03 -14.63
N ASP A 207 -0.54 20.79 -15.42
CA ASP A 207 -1.81 20.30 -14.89
C ASP A 207 -1.67 18.91 -14.28
N THR A 208 -2.52 18.62 -13.31
CA THR A 208 -2.74 17.28 -12.79
C THR A 208 -4.01 16.72 -13.40
N VAL A 209 -3.98 15.51 -13.94
CA VAL A 209 -5.16 14.78 -14.38
C VAL A 209 -5.51 13.73 -13.32
N LEU A 210 -6.76 13.70 -12.87
CA LEU A 210 -7.31 12.58 -12.11
C LEU A 210 -8.28 11.83 -13.00
N ALA A 211 -7.98 10.58 -13.33
CA ALA A 211 -8.84 9.76 -14.17
C ALA A 211 -9.44 8.62 -13.36
N GLU A 212 -10.77 8.49 -13.40
CA GLU A 212 -11.48 7.39 -12.74
C GLU A 212 -11.37 6.08 -13.53
N ILE A 213 -11.22 6.18 -14.85
CA ILE A 213 -11.05 5.04 -15.77
C ILE A 213 -9.61 4.95 -16.28
N ALA A 214 -9.20 3.73 -16.64
CA ALA A 214 -7.87 3.47 -17.16
C ALA A 214 -7.59 4.29 -18.42
N LEU A 215 -6.47 5.02 -18.42
CA LEU A 215 -6.07 5.84 -19.54
C LEU A 215 -5.28 5.01 -20.57
N PRO A 216 -5.54 5.15 -21.88
CA PRO A 216 -4.75 4.48 -22.91
C PRO A 216 -3.28 4.90 -22.87
N PHE A 217 -2.38 3.98 -23.21
CA PHE A 217 -0.94 4.23 -23.24
C PHE A 217 -0.56 5.48 -24.06
N GLU A 218 -1.16 5.67 -25.25
CA GLU A 218 -0.89 6.82 -26.11
C GLU A 218 -1.25 8.17 -25.44
N MET A 219 -2.31 8.17 -24.62
CA MET A 219 -2.70 9.36 -23.87
C MET A 219 -1.68 9.67 -22.77
N LEU A 220 -1.24 8.66 -22.02
CA LEU A 220 -0.20 8.80 -20.99
C LEU A 220 1.14 9.25 -21.61
N ALA A 221 1.53 8.69 -22.75
CA ALA A 221 2.72 9.11 -23.49
C ALA A 221 2.62 10.57 -23.97
N GLY A 222 1.42 10.98 -24.42
CA GLY A 222 1.12 12.38 -24.76
C GLY A 222 1.21 13.31 -23.56
N PHE A 223 0.68 12.93 -22.40
CA PHE A 223 0.79 13.68 -21.16
C PHE A 223 2.25 13.85 -20.73
N ARG A 224 3.03 12.76 -20.77
CA ARG A 224 4.46 12.78 -20.46
C ARG A 224 5.22 13.78 -21.34
N LYS A 225 5.03 13.75 -22.66
CA LYS A 225 5.67 14.68 -23.61
C LYS A 225 5.28 16.14 -23.37
N ARG A 226 4.06 16.39 -22.90
CA ARG A 226 3.54 17.75 -22.65
C ARG A 226 3.82 18.26 -21.24
N GLY A 227 4.42 17.45 -20.37
CA GLY A 227 4.66 17.79 -18.97
C GLY A 227 3.36 17.90 -18.17
N VAL A 228 2.36 17.07 -18.49
CA VAL A 228 1.12 16.89 -17.73
C VAL A 228 1.33 15.74 -16.74
N TYR A 229 0.90 15.93 -15.51
CA TYR A 229 0.95 14.90 -14.46
C TYR A 229 -0.38 14.16 -14.39
N TRP A 230 -0.39 12.92 -13.90
CA TRP A 230 -1.63 12.16 -13.78
C TRP A 230 -1.68 11.24 -12.56
N LEU A 231 -2.91 10.95 -12.16
CA LEU A 231 -3.33 9.93 -11.22
C LEU A 231 -4.42 9.11 -11.93
N ASP A 232 -4.05 7.96 -12.47
CA ASP A 232 -4.94 7.05 -13.19
C ASP A 232 -5.43 5.98 -12.22
N LEU A 233 -6.65 6.18 -11.68
CA LEU A 233 -7.25 5.27 -10.71
C LEU A 233 -7.60 3.94 -11.36
N GLY A 234 -8.13 3.95 -12.59
CA GLY A 234 -8.53 2.74 -13.29
C GLY A 234 -7.35 1.90 -13.77
N GLY A 235 -6.28 2.54 -14.22
CA GLY A 235 -5.02 1.90 -14.60
C GLY A 235 -4.10 1.61 -13.41
N ARG A 236 -4.41 2.16 -12.22
CA ARG A 236 -3.61 2.06 -10.99
C ARG A 236 -2.18 2.58 -11.16
N THR A 237 -2.02 3.63 -11.95
CA THR A 237 -0.72 4.27 -12.21
C THR A 237 -0.77 5.76 -11.95
N ARG A 238 0.40 6.37 -11.89
CA ARG A 238 0.58 7.82 -11.76
C ARG A 238 1.83 8.24 -12.50
N SER A 239 1.93 9.52 -12.84
CA SER A 239 3.16 10.06 -13.41
C SER A 239 4.36 9.86 -12.48
N ARG A 240 5.53 9.65 -13.08
CA ARG A 240 6.81 9.49 -12.37
C ARG A 240 7.08 10.67 -11.44
N ASP A 241 6.92 11.87 -11.97
CA ASP A 241 6.98 13.13 -11.22
C ASP A 241 5.58 13.70 -11.00
N GLY A 242 5.46 14.71 -10.15
CA GLY A 242 4.19 15.37 -9.88
C GLY A 242 4.36 16.84 -9.52
N SER A 243 3.32 17.63 -9.75
CA SER A 243 3.20 18.92 -9.09
C SER A 243 2.97 18.72 -7.58
N PRO A 244 3.15 19.75 -6.73
CA PRO A 244 2.75 19.68 -5.32
C PRO A 244 1.31 19.19 -5.11
N LEU A 245 0.37 19.59 -5.99
CA LEU A 245 -1.01 19.10 -5.97
C LEU A 245 -1.08 17.60 -6.28
N THR A 246 -0.34 17.13 -7.29
CA THR A 246 -0.30 15.71 -7.68
C THR A 246 0.17 14.84 -6.52
N GLU A 247 1.27 15.23 -5.88
CA GLU A 247 1.86 14.48 -4.77
C GLU A 247 0.94 14.49 -3.54
N GLU A 248 0.37 15.65 -3.19
CA GLU A 248 -0.55 15.77 -2.05
C GLU A 248 -1.83 14.94 -2.27
N LEU A 249 -2.40 14.99 -3.47
CA LEU A 249 -3.57 14.19 -3.81
C LEU A 249 -3.26 12.68 -3.82
N ALA A 250 -2.11 12.27 -4.34
CA ALA A 250 -1.69 10.86 -4.28
C ALA A 250 -1.51 10.37 -2.83
N LEU A 251 -0.93 11.19 -1.96
CA LEU A 251 -0.81 10.89 -0.53
C LEU A 251 -2.19 10.80 0.14
N TYR A 252 -3.12 11.70 -0.23
CA TYR A 252 -4.47 11.73 0.32
C TYR A 252 -5.30 10.53 -0.11
N LEU A 253 -5.28 10.17 -1.40
CA LEU A 253 -5.85 8.92 -1.93
C LEU A 253 -5.31 7.71 -1.16
N GLY A 254 -4.03 7.77 -0.79
CA GLY A 254 -3.38 6.78 0.05
C GLY A 254 -4.09 6.49 1.38
N ARG A 255 -4.81 7.46 1.96
CA ARG A 255 -5.58 7.31 3.20
C ARG A 255 -6.79 6.37 3.05
N TYR A 256 -7.26 6.15 1.82
CA TYR A 256 -8.35 5.21 1.49
C TYR A 256 -7.82 3.88 0.93
N GLY A 257 -6.52 3.61 1.05
CA GLY A 257 -5.92 2.38 0.51
C GLY A 257 -5.70 2.40 -1.00
N VAL A 258 -5.98 3.51 -1.70
CA VAL A 258 -5.64 3.65 -3.12
C VAL A 258 -4.13 3.75 -3.26
N ARG A 259 -3.53 2.91 -4.10
CA ARG A 259 -2.10 2.86 -4.38
C ARG A 259 -1.90 2.88 -5.88
N LEU A 260 -1.03 3.77 -6.34
CA LEU A 260 -0.77 4.01 -7.75
C LEU A 260 0.73 3.81 -8.00
N ALA A 261 1.07 2.90 -8.91
CA ALA A 261 2.46 2.69 -9.30
C ALA A 261 2.97 3.91 -10.09
N ARG A 262 4.22 4.32 -9.85
CA ARG A 262 4.82 5.34 -10.70
C ARG A 262 5.10 4.74 -12.07
N ASP A 263 4.81 5.52 -13.08
CA ASP A 263 5.21 5.26 -14.45
C ASP A 263 6.73 5.21 -14.54
N ALA A 264 7.24 4.26 -15.33
CA ALA A 264 8.68 3.96 -15.44
C ALA A 264 9.43 5.06 -16.23
#